data_AF-A0A1G3JDX6-F1
#
_entry.id   AF-A0A1G3JDX6-F1
#
_cell.length_a   1.000
_cell.length_b   1.000
_cell.length_c   1.000
_cell.angle_alpha   90.00
_cell.angle_beta   90.00
_cell.angle_gamma   90.00
#
_symmetry.space_group_name_H-M   'P 1'
#
loop_
_entity.id
_entity.type
_entity.pdbx_description
1 polymer ?
#
loop_
_entity_poly.entity_id
_entity_poly.type
_entity_poly.pdbx_seq_one_letter_code
_entity_poly.pdbx_strand_id
1 'polypeptide(L)'
;MMIFVNEVEKFNISRERFEKFLMLLAPFAPHICEEIWHENLGNKNSIFLEKWPKYDPKLIKDEEAIIVVQINGKMRDQLRLAAGASEEEMKKRALESPKIKKYTESKNIRKIIFVKDRIINLVV
;
A
#
# COMPACT_ATOMS: atom_id res chain seq x y z
N MET A 1 -1.98 9.24 9.97
CA MET A 1 -1.17 9.76 11.10
C MET A 1 -0.92 8.70 12.16
N MET A 2 -1.94 8.18 12.86
CA MET A 2 -1.73 7.18 13.92
C MET A 2 -1.10 5.87 13.44
N ILE A 3 -1.48 5.37 12.25
CA ILE A 3 -0.84 4.16 11.66
C ILE A 3 0.67 4.35 11.50
N PHE A 4 1.11 5.53 11.06
CA PHE A 4 2.53 5.83 10.93
C PHE A 4 3.23 5.81 12.30
N VAL A 5 2.67 6.51 13.30
CA VAL A 5 3.21 6.54 14.67
C VAL A 5 3.35 5.13 15.24
N ASN A 6 2.29 4.32 15.19
CA ASN A 6 2.31 2.94 15.69
C ASN A 6 3.35 2.05 15.00
N GLU A 7 3.63 2.31 13.72
CA GLU A 7 4.62 1.54 12.96
C GLU A 7 6.04 1.98 13.33
N VAL A 8 6.30 3.28 13.39
CA VAL A 8 7.62 3.81 13.73
C VAL A 8 7.95 3.67 15.22
N GLU A 9 7.00 3.49 16.11
CA GLU A 9 7.33 3.17 17.52
C GLU A 9 8.07 1.83 17.65
N LYS A 10 7.93 0.94 16.66
CA LYS A 10 8.63 -0.36 16.65
C LYS A 10 10.12 -0.22 16.28
N PHE A 11 10.54 0.89 15.69
CA PHE A 11 11.92 1.11 15.25
C PHE A 11 12.33 2.59 15.27
N ASN A 12 13.56 2.91 15.65
CA ASN A 12 13.98 4.31 15.66
C ASN A 12 13.91 4.95 14.26
N ILE A 13 13.47 6.21 14.21
CA ILE A 13 13.42 7.01 12.98
C ILE A 13 14.46 8.11 12.98
N SER A 14 14.95 8.45 11.79
CA SER A 14 15.82 9.61 11.60
C SER A 14 15.07 10.91 11.88
N ARG A 15 15.79 11.93 12.38
CA ARG A 15 15.30 13.31 12.55
C ARG A 15 14.53 13.83 11.33
N GLU A 16 15.07 13.65 10.12
CA GLU A 16 14.43 14.12 8.86
C GLU A 16 13.02 13.57 8.66
N ARG A 17 12.80 12.28 8.99
CA ARG A 17 11.48 11.63 8.88
C ARG A 17 10.51 12.17 9.93
N PHE A 18 11.01 12.42 11.14
CA PHE A 18 10.21 13.00 12.22
C PHE A 18 9.80 14.45 11.90
N GLU A 19 10.71 15.26 11.37
CA GLU A 19 10.42 16.62 10.89
C GLU A 19 9.34 16.62 9.81
N LYS A 20 9.43 15.73 8.81
CA LYS A 20 8.36 15.57 7.80
C LYS A 20 7.03 15.17 8.42
N PHE A 21 7.03 14.29 9.41
CA PHE A 21 5.82 13.93 10.13
C PHE A 21 5.20 15.11 10.89
N LEU A 22 6.01 15.93 11.58
CA LEU A 22 5.55 17.14 12.24
C LEU A 22 4.94 18.13 11.25
N MET A 23 5.57 18.34 10.08
CA MET A 23 4.99 19.19 9.03
C MET A 23 3.62 18.71 8.56
N LEU A 24 3.43 17.38 8.43
CA LEU A 24 2.13 16.80 8.08
C LEU A 24 1.10 16.91 9.21
N LEU A 25 1.55 16.95 10.47
CA LEU A 25 0.70 17.03 11.66
C LEU A 25 0.32 18.47 12.03
N ALA A 26 1.16 19.45 11.70
CA ALA A 26 1.01 20.86 12.06
C ALA A 26 -0.35 21.47 11.70
N PRO A 27 -0.99 21.15 10.55
CA PRO A 27 -2.34 21.65 10.26
C PRO A 27 -3.42 21.18 11.23
N PHE A 28 -3.19 20.08 11.95
CA PHE A 28 -4.13 19.49 12.91
C PHE A 28 -3.78 19.83 14.36
N ALA A 29 -2.50 19.85 14.69
CA ALA A 29 -2.00 20.08 16.04
C ALA A 29 -0.90 21.17 16.04
N PRO A 30 -1.26 22.43 15.70
CA PRO A 30 -0.28 23.46 15.38
C PRO A 30 0.66 23.80 16.53
N HIS A 31 0.12 24.02 17.72
CA HIS A 31 0.88 24.47 18.89
C HIS A 31 1.90 23.41 19.36
N ILE A 32 1.49 22.15 19.43
CA ILE A 32 2.40 21.06 19.86
C ILE A 32 3.48 20.80 18.80
N CYS A 33 3.13 20.89 17.52
CA CYS A 33 4.11 20.74 16.44
C CYS A 33 5.15 21.87 16.46
N GLU A 34 4.73 23.11 16.69
CA GLU A 34 5.61 24.27 16.80
C GLU A 34 6.55 24.15 18.01
N GLU A 35 6.02 23.77 19.17
CA GLU A 35 6.82 23.55 20.39
C GLU A 35 7.89 22.48 20.17
N ILE A 36 7.51 21.31 19.63
CA ILE A 36 8.46 20.22 19.35
C ILE A 36 9.51 20.66 18.32
N TRP A 37 9.08 21.40 17.30
CA TRP A 37 9.95 21.89 16.23
C TRP A 37 11.03 22.84 16.75
N HIS A 38 10.68 23.76 17.64
CA HIS A 38 11.62 24.72 18.22
C HIS A 38 12.41 24.10 19.38
N GLU A 39 11.74 23.62 20.42
CA GLU A 39 12.37 23.26 21.69
C GLU A 39 13.10 21.90 21.63
N ASN A 40 12.51 20.89 20.97
CA ASN A 40 13.12 19.56 20.90
C ASN A 40 14.07 19.39 19.72
N LEU A 41 13.74 19.98 18.56
CA LEU A 41 14.57 19.86 17.35
C LEU A 41 15.55 21.02 17.14
N GLY A 42 15.35 22.15 17.83
CA GLY A 42 16.23 23.30 17.74
C GLY A 42 16.12 24.05 16.41
N ASN A 43 15.02 23.88 15.67
CA ASN A 43 14.79 24.63 14.44
C ASN A 43 14.49 26.10 14.78
N LYS A 44 15.03 27.03 13.97
CA LYS A 44 14.98 28.47 14.29
C LYS A 44 13.74 29.18 13.73
N ASN A 45 13.25 28.71 12.60
CA ASN A 45 12.07 29.27 11.94
C ASN A 45 10.84 28.44 12.32
N SER A 46 9.68 29.09 12.32
CA SER A 46 8.39 28.44 12.55
C SER A 46 8.17 27.30 11.55
N ILE A 47 7.57 26.20 12.00
CA ILE A 47 7.21 25.06 11.14
C ILE A 47 6.25 25.48 10.02
N PHE A 48 5.48 26.55 10.22
CA PHE A 48 4.54 27.08 9.23
C PHE A 48 5.21 27.85 8.09
N LEU A 49 6.49 28.17 8.20
CA LEU A 49 7.28 28.77 7.12
C LEU A 49 7.94 27.72 6.22
N GLU A 50 7.90 26.44 6.63
CA GLU A 50 8.48 25.35 5.85
C GLU A 50 7.62 24.98 4.63
N LYS A 51 8.30 24.42 3.61
CA LYS A 51 7.61 23.90 2.42
C LYS A 51 6.92 22.59 2.75
N TRP A 52 5.71 22.43 2.24
CA TRP A 52 4.98 21.17 2.37
C TRP A 52 5.81 19.97 1.86
N PRO A 53 5.90 18.87 2.62
CA PRO A 53 6.67 17.70 2.23
C PRO A 53 6.23 17.12 0.88
N LYS A 54 7.19 16.79 0.02
CA LYS A 54 6.97 16.06 -1.24
C LYS A 54 7.32 14.59 -1.05
N TYR A 55 6.57 13.71 -1.71
CA TYR A 55 6.87 12.28 -1.74
C TYR A 55 7.82 11.95 -2.91
N ASP A 56 8.58 10.87 -2.77
CA ASP A 56 9.37 10.29 -3.85
C ASP A 56 8.55 9.22 -4.59
N PRO A 57 8.25 9.39 -5.90
CA PRO A 57 7.51 8.39 -6.68
C PRO A 57 8.16 7.00 -6.73
N LYS A 58 9.44 6.87 -6.38
CA LYS A 58 10.13 5.58 -6.32
C LYS A 58 9.79 4.79 -5.06
N LEU A 59 9.52 5.47 -3.94
CA LEU A 59 9.28 4.85 -2.64
C LEU A 59 7.83 4.40 -2.42
N ILE A 60 6.91 4.86 -3.27
CA ILE A 60 5.47 4.51 -3.20
C ILE A 60 5.10 3.29 -4.04
N LYS A 61 6.09 2.66 -4.69
CA LYS A 61 5.87 1.45 -5.48
C LYS A 61 5.99 0.25 -4.55
N ASP A 62 4.91 -0.51 -4.44
CA ASP A 62 4.96 -1.82 -3.81
C ASP A 62 5.73 -2.80 -4.72
N GLU A 63 6.56 -3.65 -4.13
CA GLU A 63 7.25 -4.72 -4.86
C GLU A 63 6.31 -5.89 -5.16
N GLU A 64 5.33 -6.11 -4.28
CA GLU A 64 4.31 -7.14 -4.40
C GLU A 64 2.91 -6.53 -4.39
N ALA A 65 2.06 -7.03 -5.28
CA ALA A 65 0.63 -6.74 -5.31
C ALA A 65 -0.16 -7.94 -4.77
N ILE A 66 -1.17 -7.62 -3.96
CA ILE A 66 -2.18 -8.57 -3.53
C ILE A 66 -3.25 -8.67 -4.63
N ILE A 67 -3.31 -9.82 -5.29
CA ILE A 67 -4.29 -10.11 -6.33
C ILE A 67 -5.42 -10.95 -5.75
N VAL A 68 -6.64 -10.42 -5.80
CA VAL A 68 -7.83 -11.17 -5.41
C VAL A 68 -8.30 -12.03 -6.58
N VAL A 69 -8.43 -13.34 -6.34
CA VAL A 69 -8.93 -14.28 -7.33
C VAL A 69 -10.42 -14.53 -7.09
N GLN A 70 -11.22 -14.23 -8.11
CA GLN A 70 -12.67 -14.36 -8.09
C GLN A 70 -13.15 -15.43 -9.08
N ILE A 71 -14.29 -16.03 -8.76
CA ILE A 71 -15.00 -16.95 -9.64
C ILE A 71 -16.46 -16.53 -9.68
N ASN A 72 -16.97 -16.19 -10.87
CA ASN A 72 -18.30 -15.62 -11.07
C ASN A 72 -18.58 -14.46 -10.08
N GLY A 73 -17.58 -13.59 -9.87
CA GLY A 73 -17.66 -12.41 -9.00
C GLY A 73 -17.53 -12.67 -7.50
N LYS A 74 -17.39 -13.93 -7.05
CA LYS A 74 -17.16 -14.25 -5.63
C LYS A 74 -15.67 -14.47 -5.37
N MET A 75 -15.13 -13.85 -4.32
CA MET A 75 -13.75 -14.08 -3.88
C MET A 75 -13.55 -15.53 -3.44
N ARG A 76 -12.52 -16.18 -3.97
CA ARG A 76 -12.17 -17.58 -3.66
C ARG A 76 -10.75 -17.75 -3.17
N ASP A 77 -9.85 -16.86 -3.59
CA ASP A 77 -8.48 -16.85 -3.09
C ASP A 77 -7.85 -15.48 -3.19
N GLN A 78 -6.64 -15.37 -2.63
CA GLN A 78 -5.81 -14.18 -2.69
C GLN A 78 -4.36 -14.62 -2.89
N LEU A 79 -3.69 -14.03 -3.88
CA LEU A 79 -2.31 -14.32 -4.24
C LEU A 79 -1.45 -13.08 -4.02
N ARG A 80 -0.21 -13.28 -3.59
CA ARG A 80 0.81 -12.23 -3.63
C ARG A 80 1.67 -12.48 -4.85
N LEU A 81 1.78 -11.50 -5.73
CA LEU A 81 2.58 -11.55 -6.96
C LEU A 81 3.40 -10.28 -7.08
N ALA A 82 4.47 -10.32 -7.88
CA ALA A 82 5.24 -9.12 -8.17
C ALA A 82 4.32 -8.03 -8.76
N ALA A 83 4.48 -6.80 -8.28
CA ALA A 83 3.73 -5.68 -8.81
C ALA A 83 4.02 -5.52 -10.31
N GLY A 84 2.96 -5.36 -11.10
CA GLY A 84 3.04 -5.29 -12.55
C GLY A 84 3.04 -6.62 -13.28
N ALA A 85 2.76 -7.74 -12.60
CA ALA A 85 2.61 -9.05 -13.23
C ALA A 85 1.68 -9.01 -14.45
N SER A 86 1.96 -9.84 -15.45
CA SER A 86 1.13 -9.92 -16.65
C SER A 86 -0.17 -10.69 -16.40
N GLU A 87 -1.17 -10.48 -17.26
CA GLU A 87 -2.41 -11.25 -17.20
C GLU A 87 -2.15 -12.77 -17.29
N GLU A 88 -1.21 -13.18 -18.14
CA GLU A 88 -0.84 -14.59 -18.32
C GLU A 88 -0.23 -15.19 -17.06
N GLU A 89 0.67 -14.45 -16.40
CA GLU A 89 1.28 -14.88 -15.15
C GLU A 89 0.24 -15.00 -14.04
N MET A 90 -0.64 -14.00 -13.89
CA MET A 90 -1.73 -14.04 -12.93
C MET A 90 -2.70 -15.19 -13.17
N LYS A 91 -3.06 -15.43 -14.43
CA LYS A 91 -3.93 -16.55 -14.82
C LYS A 91 -3.29 -17.89 -14.45
N LYS A 92 -2.01 -18.08 -14.79
CA LYS A 92 -1.28 -19.30 -14.46
C LYS A 92 -1.26 -19.54 -12.95
N ARG A 93 -0.87 -18.52 -12.17
CA ARG A 93 -0.81 -18.60 -10.70
C ARG A 93 -2.18 -18.82 -10.06
N ALA A 94 -3.24 -18.20 -10.60
CA ALA A 94 -4.61 -18.42 -10.16
C ALA A 94 -5.08 -19.86 -10.39
N LEU A 95 -4.77 -20.45 -11.56
CA LEU A 95 -5.14 -21.82 -11.89
C LEU A 95 -4.29 -22.87 -11.17
N GLU A 96 -3.08 -22.51 -10.73
CA GLU A 96 -2.24 -23.37 -9.89
C GLU A 96 -2.77 -23.46 -8.45
N SER A 97 -3.53 -22.46 -7.97
CA SER A 97 -4.07 -22.46 -6.61
C SER A 97 -5.00 -23.67 -6.36
N PRO A 98 -4.74 -24.49 -5.33
CA PRO A 98 -5.62 -25.59 -4.95
C PRO A 98 -7.04 -25.14 -4.59
N LYS A 99 -7.22 -23.91 -4.09
CA LYS A 99 -8.55 -23.39 -3.77
C LYS A 99 -9.35 -23.10 -5.04
N ILE A 100 -8.70 -22.63 -6.09
CA ILE A 100 -9.32 -22.27 -7.36
C ILE A 100 -9.61 -23.52 -8.19
N LYS A 101 -8.69 -24.49 -8.23
CA LYS A 101 -8.87 -25.77 -8.96
C LYS A 101 -10.19 -26.46 -8.64
N LYS A 102 -10.60 -26.48 -7.36
CA LYS A 102 -11.89 -27.04 -6.89
C LYS A 102 -13.12 -26.46 -7.61
N TYR A 103 -13.02 -25.24 -8.12
CA TYR A 103 -14.11 -24.56 -8.79
C TYR A 103 -13.96 -24.52 -10.31
N THR A 104 -12.78 -24.88 -10.85
CA THR A 104 -12.46 -24.85 -12.28
C THR A 104 -12.27 -26.23 -12.92
N GLU A 105 -12.01 -27.29 -12.14
CA GLU A 105 -11.68 -28.65 -12.65
C GLU A 105 -12.72 -29.26 -13.59
N SER A 106 -13.99 -28.90 -13.46
CA SER A 106 -15.10 -29.42 -14.29
C SER A 106 -15.79 -28.35 -15.13
N LYS A 107 -15.24 -27.14 -15.22
CA LYS A 107 -15.89 -25.99 -15.87
C LYS A 107 -15.03 -25.35 -16.94
N ASN A 108 -15.66 -24.99 -18.06
CA ASN A 108 -15.02 -24.21 -19.10
C ASN A 108 -14.99 -22.73 -18.72
N ILE A 109 -13.80 -22.14 -18.69
CA ILE A 109 -13.62 -20.70 -18.45
C ILE A 109 -14.10 -19.95 -19.69
N ARG A 110 -15.23 -19.26 -19.58
CA ARG A 110 -15.86 -18.51 -20.69
C ARG A 110 -15.22 -17.15 -20.91
N LYS A 111 -14.82 -16.49 -19.83
CA LYS A 111 -14.26 -15.14 -19.85
C LYS A 111 -13.33 -14.94 -18.65
N ILE A 112 -12.23 -14.23 -18.87
CA ILE A 112 -11.34 -13.78 -17.81
C ILE A 112 -11.42 -12.26 -17.78
N ILE A 113 -11.61 -11.69 -16.59
CA ILE A 113 -11.60 -10.25 -16.37
C ILE A 113 -10.39 -9.94 -15.50
N PHE A 114 -9.50 -9.13 -16.03
CA PHE A 114 -8.24 -8.80 -15.41
C PHE A 114 -8.19 -7.31 -15.07
N VAL A 115 -7.83 -7.00 -13.83
CA VAL A 115 -7.49 -5.66 -13.36
C VAL A 115 -6.10 -5.72 -12.76
N LYS A 116 -5.17 -5.03 -13.41
CA LYS A 116 -3.76 -5.00 -13.04
C LYS A 116 -3.57 -4.70 -11.55
N ASP A 117 -2.72 -5.51 -10.91
CA ASP A 117 -2.33 -5.41 -9.50
C ASP A 117 -3.49 -5.43 -8.49
N ARG A 118 -4.68 -5.91 -8.90
CA ARG A 118 -5.87 -5.92 -8.05
C ARG A 118 -6.69 -7.21 -8.11
N ILE A 119 -7.19 -7.59 -9.29
CA ILE A 119 -8.23 -8.63 -9.40
C ILE A 119 -8.03 -9.47 -10.67
N ILE A 120 -8.24 -10.79 -10.53
CA ILE A 120 -8.52 -11.68 -11.65
C ILE A 120 -9.83 -12.44 -11.39
N ASN A 121 -10.82 -12.27 -12.27
CA ASN A 121 -12.12 -12.94 -12.16
C ASN A 121 -12.31 -13.94 -13.30
N LEU A 122 -12.49 -15.20 -12.93
CA LEU A 122 -12.75 -16.31 -13.84
C LEU A 122 -14.26 -16.51 -13.95
N VAL A 123 -14.82 -16.29 -15.14
CA VAL A 123 -16.22 -16.58 -15.45
C VAL A 123 -16.30 -18.00 -15.98
N VAL A 124 -16.97 -18.88 -15.23
CA VAL A 124 -17.15 -20.32 -15.51
C VAL A 124 -18.62 -20.70 -15.54
#